data_AF-A0A9C8KVQ4-F1
#
_entry.id   AF-A0A9C8KVQ4-F1
#
_cell.length_a   1.000
_cell.length_b   1.000
_cell.length_c   1.000
_cell.angle_alpha   90.00
_cell.angle_beta   90.00
_cell.angle_gamma   90.00
#
_symmetry.space_group_name_H-M   'P 1'
#
loop_
_entity.id
_entity.type
_entity.pdbx_description
1 polymer ?
#
loop_
_entity_poly.entity_id
_entity_poly.type
_entity_poly.pdbx_seq_one_letter_code
_entity_poly.pdbx_strand_id
1 'polypeptide(L)'
;MKRKSIFFTLFLIFISLSTSLYGYNIYYAEQYYELYHQNLYQYHEDFEENIWYLERALAHPFANPLNALAEIEDPRQWERYRHLFYLHVNLELVKQYRRWASKYDKRRAYFFNAPWKDQNLESLQIARHYYESALYYWDEALLWWARLEEVEYYHLEEIQYWEDERKRISLGELDYGRIIREDLDRLARVEEEFENMDQDSY
;
A
#
# COMPACT_ATOMS: atom_id res chain seq x y z
N MET A 1 -41.50 3.37 42.20
CA MET A 1 -40.19 3.93 42.63
C MET A 1 -39.02 2.96 42.48
N LYS A 2 -39.09 1.69 42.94
CA LYS A 2 -37.94 0.75 42.93
C LYS A 2 -37.31 0.47 41.55
N ARG A 3 -38.10 0.40 40.48
CA ARG A 3 -37.63 0.11 39.11
C ARG A 3 -36.78 1.24 38.49
N LYS A 4 -37.09 2.51 38.82
CA LYS A 4 -36.29 3.68 38.38
C LYS A 4 -34.97 3.77 39.14
N SER A 5 -34.94 3.35 40.41
CA SER A 5 -33.72 3.30 41.20
C SER A 5 -32.75 2.24 40.69
N ILE A 6 -33.24 1.06 40.28
CA ILE A 6 -32.38 0.00 39.71
C ILE A 6 -31.76 0.43 38.38
N PHE A 7 -32.53 1.10 37.51
CA PHE A 7 -32.00 1.68 36.27
C PHE A 7 -30.93 2.75 36.51
N PHE A 8 -31.14 3.59 37.52
CA PHE A 8 -30.18 4.62 37.90
C PHE A 8 -28.88 4.01 38.46
N THR A 9 -28.98 2.95 39.27
CA THR A 9 -27.81 2.23 39.79
C THR A 9 -27.04 1.50 38.69
N LEU A 10 -27.74 0.86 37.74
CA LEU A 10 -27.11 0.21 36.58
C LEU A 10 -26.40 1.22 35.66
N PHE A 11 -26.99 2.39 35.46
CA PHE A 11 -26.39 3.46 34.67
C PHE A 11 -25.11 4.01 35.33
N LEU A 12 -25.11 4.18 36.66
CA LEU A 12 -23.93 4.60 37.43
C LEU A 12 -22.80 3.56 37.37
N ILE A 13 -23.13 2.26 37.42
CA ILE A 13 -22.13 1.18 37.27
C ILE A 13 -21.51 1.20 35.87
N PHE A 14 -22.30 1.45 34.83
CA PHE A 14 -21.82 1.53 33.44
C PHE A 14 -20.84 2.70 33.24
N ILE A 15 -21.08 3.85 33.89
CA ILE A 15 -20.16 5.00 33.87
C ILE A 15 -18.88 4.70 34.67
N SER A 16 -18.96 3.95 35.78
CA SER A 16 -17.76 3.59 36.56
C SER A 16 -16.86 2.54 35.89
N LEU A 17 -17.34 1.88 34.83
CA LEU A 17 -16.61 0.91 34.03
C LEU A 17 -15.96 1.51 32.78
N SER A 18 -16.07 2.82 32.53
CA SER A 18 -15.36 3.46 31.44
C SER A 18 -13.86 3.49 31.74
N THR A 19 -13.12 2.52 31.20
CA THR A 19 -11.66 2.55 31.17
C THR A 19 -11.20 3.74 30.33
N SER A 20 -10.12 4.39 30.76
CA SER A 20 -9.44 5.39 29.94
C SER A 20 -8.86 4.69 28.72
N LEU A 21 -9.49 4.86 27.56
CA LEU A 21 -8.88 4.49 26.29
C LEU A 21 -7.76 5.49 26.03
N TYR A 22 -6.52 5.04 26.18
CA TYR A 22 -5.35 5.83 25.79
C TYR A 22 -5.24 5.80 24.27
N GLY A 23 -5.51 6.95 23.62
CA GLY A 23 -5.08 7.16 22.24
C GLY A 23 -3.58 7.46 22.25
N TYR A 24 -2.79 6.58 21.66
CA TYR A 24 -1.37 6.86 21.44
C TYR A 24 -1.24 7.76 20.21
N ASN A 25 -0.50 8.86 20.35
CA ASN A 25 -0.16 9.68 19.19
C ASN A 25 0.90 8.96 18.36
N ILE A 26 0.68 8.94 17.04
CA ILE A 26 1.58 8.34 16.06
C ILE A 26 2.50 9.45 15.55
N TYR A 27 3.81 9.23 15.64
CA TYR A 27 4.80 10.25 15.26
C TYR A 27 5.83 9.73 14.27
N TYR A 28 6.15 8.44 14.33
CA TYR A 28 7.30 7.86 13.65
C TYR A 28 6.91 6.99 12.46
N ALA A 29 7.83 6.88 11.51
CA ALA A 29 7.67 6.08 10.29
C ALA A 29 7.27 4.63 10.60
N GLU A 30 7.96 4.01 11.55
CA GLU A 30 7.75 2.61 11.96
C GLU A 30 6.35 2.39 12.51
N GLN A 31 5.83 3.34 13.30
CA GLN A 31 4.50 3.25 13.87
C GLN A 31 3.41 3.35 12.81
N TYR A 32 3.59 4.20 11.80
CA TYR A 32 2.68 4.25 10.65
C TYR A 32 2.74 2.96 9.84
N TYR A 33 3.94 2.41 9.64
CA TYR A 33 4.11 1.14 8.96
C TYR A 33 3.49 -0.04 9.72
N GLU A 34 3.52 -0.07 11.04
CA GLU A 34 2.86 -1.12 11.83
C GLU A 34 1.33 -1.09 11.74
N LEU A 35 0.74 0.07 11.42
CA LEU A 35 -0.70 0.20 11.20
C LEU A 35 -1.13 -0.28 9.83
N TYR A 36 -0.20 -0.40 8.90
CA TYR A 36 -0.46 -1.02 7.62
C TYR A 36 -0.71 -2.52 7.80
N HIS A 37 -1.80 -3.04 7.23
CA HIS A 37 -2.16 -4.45 7.34
C HIS A 37 -2.81 -5.00 6.07
N GLN A 38 -2.35 -6.19 5.66
CA GLN A 38 -2.96 -6.93 4.56
C GLN A 38 -4.07 -7.86 5.10
N ASN A 39 -5.32 -7.42 5.02
CA ASN A 39 -6.48 -8.28 5.28
C ASN A 39 -6.68 -9.30 4.15
N LEU A 40 -7.12 -10.52 4.48
CA LEU A 40 -7.39 -11.59 3.50
C LEU A 40 -8.51 -11.20 2.50
N TYR A 41 -9.50 -10.45 2.97
CA TYR A 41 -10.55 -9.83 2.15
C TYR A 41 -10.26 -8.33 2.06
N GLN A 42 -9.90 -7.84 0.87
CA GLN A 42 -9.62 -6.42 0.64
C GLN A 42 -10.79 -5.77 -0.13
N TYR A 43 -11.52 -4.90 0.56
CA TYR A 43 -12.48 -3.93 0.01
C TYR A 43 -11.74 -2.68 -0.47
N HIS A 44 -12.43 -1.79 -1.21
CA HIS A 44 -11.80 -0.57 -1.72
C HIS A 44 -11.25 0.34 -0.60
N GLU A 45 -11.98 0.43 0.52
CA GLU A 45 -11.62 1.23 1.69
C GLU A 45 -10.28 0.75 2.29
N ASP A 46 -9.95 -0.54 2.18
CA ASP A 46 -8.70 -1.09 2.68
C ASP A 46 -7.47 -0.63 1.87
N PHE A 47 -7.62 -0.24 0.60
CA PHE A 47 -6.49 0.26 -0.20
C PHE A 47 -6.14 1.70 0.17
N GLU A 48 -7.16 2.56 0.28
CA GLU A 48 -6.97 3.96 0.61
C GLU A 48 -6.33 4.13 1.99
N GLU A 49 -6.84 3.41 2.98
CA GLU A 49 -6.28 3.42 4.34
C GLU A 49 -4.83 2.91 4.35
N ASN A 50 -4.55 1.78 3.69
CA ASN A 50 -3.19 1.24 3.63
C ASN A 50 -2.22 2.17 2.91
N ILE A 51 -2.62 2.76 1.79
CA ILE A 51 -1.81 3.75 1.07
C ILE A 51 -1.55 4.94 1.97
N TRP A 52 -2.57 5.43 2.68
CA TRP A 52 -2.42 6.54 3.61
C TRP A 52 -1.38 6.25 4.68
N TYR A 53 -1.44 5.08 5.34
CA TYR A 53 -0.44 4.70 6.35
C TYR A 53 0.97 4.60 5.78
N LEU A 54 1.13 3.95 4.62
CA LEU A 54 2.43 3.80 3.97
C LEU A 54 3.02 5.14 3.53
N GLU A 55 2.22 6.05 2.96
CA GLU A 55 2.67 7.41 2.61
C GLU A 55 3.06 8.21 3.85
N ARG A 56 2.32 8.08 4.96
CA ARG A 56 2.72 8.67 6.24
C ARG A 56 4.03 8.09 6.75
N ALA A 57 4.23 6.78 6.61
CA ALA A 57 5.49 6.14 6.97
C ALA A 57 6.68 6.71 6.19
N LEU A 58 6.51 7.01 4.89
CA LEU A 58 7.55 7.67 4.09
C LEU A 58 7.81 9.13 4.49
N ALA A 59 6.76 9.85 4.93
CA ALA A 59 6.81 11.29 5.20
C ALA A 59 7.29 11.65 6.61
N HIS A 60 7.29 10.69 7.55
CA HIS A 60 7.60 10.92 8.95
C HIS A 60 9.04 10.51 9.32
N PRO A 61 9.61 11.08 10.40
CA PRO A 61 10.93 10.69 10.87
C PRO A 61 10.90 9.27 11.45
N PHE A 62 12.04 8.60 11.41
CA PHE A 62 12.24 7.35 12.13
C PHE A 62 12.25 7.58 13.64
N ALA A 63 11.85 6.56 14.39
CA ALA A 63 12.00 6.52 15.83
C ALA A 63 13.49 6.44 16.23
N ASN A 64 13.75 6.53 17.53
CA ASN A 64 15.08 6.19 18.05
C ASN A 64 15.39 4.72 17.67
N PRO A 65 16.64 4.36 17.28
CA PRO A 65 17.00 2.99 16.89
C PRO A 65 16.61 1.90 17.90
N LEU A 66 16.47 2.23 19.18
CA LEU A 66 15.95 1.33 20.22
C LEU A 66 14.49 0.86 19.97
N ASN A 67 13.75 1.55 19.12
CA ASN A 67 12.38 1.22 18.73
C ASN A 67 12.30 0.84 17.24
N ALA A 68 13.43 0.52 16.61
CA ALA A 68 13.45 0.04 15.24
C ALA A 68 12.79 -1.35 15.16
N LEU A 69 12.38 -1.73 13.94
CA LEU A 69 11.77 -3.04 13.67
C LEU A 69 12.79 -4.19 13.58
N ALA A 70 14.06 -3.90 13.85
CA ALA A 70 15.18 -4.85 13.93
C ALA A 70 16.16 -4.38 14.99
N GLU A 71 17.00 -5.28 15.51
CA GLU A 71 18.06 -4.90 16.44
C GLU A 71 19.14 -4.05 15.72
N ILE A 72 19.48 -2.90 16.30
CA ILE A 72 20.44 -1.95 15.73
C ILE A 72 21.54 -1.66 16.75
N GLU A 73 22.74 -2.18 16.48
CA GLU A 73 23.89 -2.03 17.38
C GLU A 73 24.81 -0.85 17.01
N ASP A 74 24.86 -0.48 15.72
CA ASP A 74 25.80 0.52 15.22
C ASP A 74 25.21 1.45 14.13
N PRO A 75 25.85 2.60 13.86
CA PRO A 75 25.32 3.58 12.89
C PRO A 75 25.20 3.08 11.44
N ARG A 76 25.99 2.09 11.02
CA ARG A 76 25.94 1.53 9.66
C ARG A 76 24.74 0.60 9.51
N GLN A 77 24.46 -0.21 10.52
CA GLN A 77 23.21 -0.97 10.61
C GLN A 77 22.00 -0.04 10.54
N TRP A 78 22.05 1.10 11.25
CA TRP A 78 20.99 2.09 11.22
C TRP A 78 20.76 2.73 9.84
N GLU A 79 21.85 3.05 9.12
CA GLU A 79 21.76 3.55 7.76
C GLU A 79 21.13 2.52 6.82
N ARG A 80 21.62 1.28 6.88
CA ARG A 80 21.10 0.18 6.07
C ARG A 80 19.61 -0.08 6.35
N TYR A 81 19.22 -0.14 7.62
CA TYR A 81 17.84 -0.31 8.06
C TYR A 81 16.90 0.72 7.40
N ARG A 82 17.25 2.01 7.45
CA ARG A 82 16.41 3.07 6.88
C ARG A 82 16.29 2.94 5.36
N HIS A 83 17.37 2.57 4.68
CA HIS A 83 17.33 2.35 3.23
C HIS A 83 16.46 1.15 2.85
N LEU A 84 16.56 0.04 3.59
CA LEU A 84 15.69 -1.14 3.40
C LEU A 84 14.23 -0.80 3.70
N PHE A 85 13.96 -0.04 4.76
CA PHE A 85 12.62 0.41 5.11
C PHE A 85 11.99 1.20 3.96
N TYR A 86 12.71 2.21 3.44
CA TYR A 86 12.21 3.00 2.32
C TYR A 86 12.00 2.14 1.06
N LEU A 87 12.92 1.24 0.73
CA LEU A 87 12.74 0.31 -0.38
C LEU A 87 11.44 -0.50 -0.19
N HIS A 88 11.29 -1.14 0.96
CA HIS A 88 10.16 -2.02 1.26
C HIS A 88 8.82 -1.28 1.23
N VAL A 89 8.72 -0.13 1.90
CA VAL A 89 7.47 0.66 1.95
C VAL A 89 7.05 1.12 0.55
N ASN A 90 8.00 1.54 -0.28
CA ASN A 90 7.72 1.84 -1.68
C ASN A 90 7.19 0.60 -2.43
N LEU A 91 7.79 -0.58 -2.25
CA LEU A 91 7.28 -1.82 -2.85
C LEU A 91 5.87 -2.19 -2.36
N GLU A 92 5.54 -1.92 -1.09
CA GLU A 92 4.17 -2.11 -0.59
C GLU A 92 3.18 -1.14 -1.23
N LEU A 93 3.57 0.13 -1.47
CA LEU A 93 2.76 1.09 -2.21
C LEU A 93 2.53 0.63 -3.65
N VAL A 94 3.56 0.13 -4.34
CA VAL A 94 3.41 -0.49 -5.67
C VAL A 94 2.34 -1.59 -5.64
N LYS A 95 2.39 -2.47 -4.63
CA LYS A 95 1.41 -3.57 -4.47
C LYS A 95 0.00 -3.02 -4.23
N GLN A 96 -0.18 -2.01 -3.37
CA GLN A 96 -1.50 -1.43 -3.09
C GLN A 96 -2.11 -0.74 -4.32
N TYR A 97 -1.37 0.17 -4.95
CA TYR A 97 -1.86 0.89 -6.13
C TYR A 97 -2.17 -0.05 -7.29
N ARG A 98 -1.31 -1.05 -7.54
CA ARG A 98 -1.56 -2.03 -8.59
C ARG A 98 -2.81 -2.88 -8.32
N ARG A 99 -3.03 -3.28 -7.06
CA ARG A 99 -4.26 -4.00 -6.66
C ARG A 99 -5.48 -3.11 -6.82
N TRP A 100 -5.39 -1.84 -6.48
CA TRP A 100 -6.50 -0.89 -6.63
C TRP A 100 -6.84 -0.65 -8.10
N ALA A 101 -5.82 -0.44 -8.95
CA ALA A 101 -5.98 -0.35 -10.40
C ALA A 101 -6.77 -1.54 -10.97
N SER A 102 -6.44 -2.76 -10.52
CA SER A 102 -7.10 -3.98 -11.00
C SER A 102 -8.61 -4.05 -10.74
N LYS A 103 -9.14 -3.24 -9.81
CA LYS A 103 -10.59 -3.17 -9.54
C LYS A 103 -11.35 -2.41 -10.63
N TYR A 104 -10.67 -1.50 -11.32
CA TYR A 104 -11.21 -0.69 -12.39
C TYR A 104 -10.78 -1.17 -13.79
N ASP A 105 -9.71 -1.97 -13.88
CA ASP A 105 -9.21 -2.53 -15.13
C ASP A 105 -10.19 -3.56 -15.73
N LYS A 106 -10.90 -3.14 -16.78
CA LYS A 106 -11.67 -4.05 -17.63
C LYS A 106 -10.69 -4.79 -18.52
N ARG A 107 -10.37 -6.05 -18.19
CA ARG A 107 -9.33 -6.79 -18.94
C ARG A 107 -9.65 -7.07 -20.41
N ARG A 108 -10.91 -6.89 -20.85
CA ARG A 108 -11.42 -7.12 -22.22
C ARG A 108 -12.63 -6.23 -22.50
N ALA A 109 -12.76 -5.71 -23.72
CA ALA A 109 -13.97 -5.05 -24.18
C ALA A 109 -14.91 -6.07 -24.85
N TYR A 110 -15.99 -6.44 -24.16
CA TYR A 110 -17.01 -7.31 -24.75
C TYR A 110 -18.07 -6.50 -25.51
N PHE A 111 -18.61 -7.05 -26.60
CA PHE A 111 -19.64 -6.39 -27.41
C PHE A 111 -20.87 -5.94 -26.60
N PHE A 112 -21.32 -6.76 -25.63
CA PHE A 112 -22.45 -6.42 -24.76
C PHE A 112 -22.15 -5.25 -23.80
N ASN A 113 -20.90 -4.80 -23.68
CA ASN A 113 -20.55 -3.61 -22.92
C ASN A 113 -20.72 -2.31 -23.72
N ALA A 114 -21.03 -2.37 -25.02
CA ALA A 114 -21.20 -1.20 -25.87
C ALA A 114 -22.20 -0.15 -25.32
N PRO A 115 -23.35 -0.54 -24.73
CA PRO A 115 -24.27 0.44 -24.10
C PRO A 115 -23.68 1.19 -22.89
N TRP A 116 -22.62 0.65 -22.28
CA TRP A 116 -21.92 1.23 -21.13
C TRP A 116 -20.49 1.69 -21.49
N LYS A 117 -20.24 2.00 -22.76
CA LYS A 117 -18.92 2.40 -23.27
C LYS A 117 -18.29 3.50 -22.42
N ASP A 118 -19.02 4.60 -22.18
CA ASP A 118 -18.49 5.76 -21.45
C ASP A 118 -18.08 5.40 -20.01
N GLN A 119 -18.88 4.59 -19.31
CA GLN A 119 -18.55 4.14 -17.95
C GLN A 119 -17.37 3.16 -17.93
N ASN A 120 -17.20 2.34 -18.98
CA ASN A 120 -16.04 1.48 -19.09
C ASN A 120 -14.77 2.30 -19.36
N LEU A 121 -14.84 3.31 -20.23
CA LEU A 121 -13.72 4.22 -20.47
C LEU A 121 -13.34 5.01 -19.21
N GLU A 122 -14.32 5.52 -18.46
CA GLU A 122 -14.07 6.18 -17.16
C GLU A 122 -13.36 5.24 -16.17
N SER A 123 -13.83 3.99 -16.07
CA SER A 123 -13.19 2.96 -15.24
C SER A 123 -11.73 2.70 -15.68
N LEU A 124 -11.45 2.63 -16.98
CA LEU A 124 -10.10 2.41 -17.49
C LEU A 124 -9.17 3.60 -17.21
N GLN A 125 -9.67 4.83 -17.29
CA GLN A 125 -8.91 6.02 -16.89
C GLN A 125 -8.53 6.01 -15.41
N ILE A 126 -9.43 5.56 -14.52
CA ILE A 126 -9.13 5.39 -13.10
C ILE A 126 -8.06 4.31 -12.89
N ALA A 127 -8.16 3.17 -13.59
CA ALA A 127 -7.15 2.12 -13.53
C ALA A 127 -5.77 2.62 -14.00
N ARG A 128 -5.72 3.38 -15.10
CA ARG A 128 -4.51 4.00 -15.63
C ARG A 128 -3.84 4.89 -14.59
N HIS A 129 -4.59 5.78 -13.95
CA HIS A 129 -4.07 6.65 -12.90
C HIS A 129 -3.38 5.84 -11.78
N TYR A 130 -4.03 4.78 -11.28
CA TYR A 130 -3.44 3.97 -10.23
C TYR A 130 -2.24 3.13 -10.69
N TYR A 131 -2.21 2.64 -11.92
CA TYR A 131 -1.02 1.98 -12.47
C TYR A 131 0.15 2.95 -12.63
N GLU A 132 -0.10 4.19 -13.04
CA GLU A 132 0.94 5.24 -13.13
C GLU A 132 1.47 5.61 -11.74
N SER A 133 0.60 5.72 -10.72
CA SER A 133 1.02 5.88 -9.33
C SER A 133 1.85 4.70 -8.83
N ALA A 134 1.51 3.46 -9.20
CA ALA A 134 2.32 2.29 -8.89
C ALA A 134 3.70 2.35 -9.57
N LEU A 135 3.80 2.85 -10.81
CA LEU A 135 5.10 3.04 -11.47
C LEU A 135 5.96 4.08 -10.77
N TYR A 136 5.37 5.19 -10.33
CA TYR A 136 6.09 6.20 -9.58
C TYR A 136 6.77 5.61 -8.33
N TYR A 137 6.03 4.84 -7.53
CA TYR A 137 6.58 4.20 -6.33
C TYR A 137 7.58 3.08 -6.66
N TRP A 138 7.47 2.45 -7.83
CA TRP A 138 8.50 1.51 -8.30
C TRP A 138 9.81 2.22 -8.61
N ASP A 139 9.76 3.38 -9.25
CA ASP A 139 10.96 4.18 -9.53
C ASP A 139 11.61 4.68 -8.22
N GLU A 140 10.80 5.11 -7.24
CA GLU A 140 11.29 5.45 -5.90
C GLU A 140 11.94 4.24 -5.19
N ALA A 141 11.34 3.06 -5.29
CA ALA A 141 11.96 1.83 -4.77
C ALA A 141 13.34 1.58 -5.41
N LEU A 142 13.48 1.78 -6.72
CA LEU A 142 14.76 1.62 -7.41
C LEU A 142 15.82 2.64 -6.96
N LEU A 143 15.42 3.86 -6.59
CA LEU A 143 16.35 4.84 -6.01
C LEU A 143 16.94 4.35 -4.69
N TRP A 144 16.12 3.78 -3.79
CA TRP A 144 16.59 3.24 -2.52
C TRP A 144 17.36 1.94 -2.68
N TRP A 145 16.96 1.09 -3.64
CA TRP A 145 17.74 -0.07 -4.04
C TRP A 145 19.16 0.32 -4.50
N ALA A 146 19.28 1.36 -5.35
CA ALA A 146 20.58 1.83 -5.82
C ALA A 146 21.45 2.35 -4.67
N ARG A 147 20.86 3.06 -3.69
CA ARG A 147 21.57 3.50 -2.47
C ARG A 147 22.06 2.32 -1.61
N LEU A 148 21.30 1.23 -1.56
CA LEU A 148 21.71 0.01 -0.85
C LEU A 148 22.91 -0.70 -1.48
N GLU A 149 23.21 -0.47 -2.75
CA GLU A 149 24.43 -0.98 -3.40
C GLU A 149 25.70 -0.26 -2.89
N GLU A 150 25.56 0.96 -2.37
CA GLU A 150 26.66 1.75 -1.82
C GLU A 150 26.89 1.50 -0.32
N VAL A 151 25.94 0.85 0.35
CA VAL A 151 25.97 0.59 1.80
C VAL A 151 26.42 -0.83 2.08
N GLU A 152 27.33 -0.98 3.04
CA GLU A 152 27.84 -2.27 3.49
C GLU A 152 26.70 -3.21 3.92
N TYR A 153 26.86 -4.51 3.63
CA TYR A 153 25.87 -5.51 4.00
C TYR A 153 25.96 -5.81 5.49
N TYR A 154 24.82 -5.67 6.17
CA TYR A 154 24.60 -6.12 7.54
C TYR A 154 23.35 -6.97 7.56
N HIS A 155 23.45 -8.12 8.21
CA HIS A 155 22.32 -9.03 8.37
C HIS A 155 21.42 -8.52 9.49
N LEU A 156 20.19 -8.15 9.16
CA LEU A 156 19.15 -7.69 10.09
C LEU A 156 18.04 -8.75 10.11
N GLU A 157 18.07 -9.65 11.10
CA GLU A 157 17.28 -10.89 11.14
C GLU A 157 15.77 -10.62 11.05
N GLU A 158 15.26 -9.65 11.81
CA GLU A 158 13.83 -9.37 11.95
C GLU A 158 13.19 -8.84 10.66
N ILE A 159 14.01 -8.27 9.77
CA ILE A 159 13.59 -7.69 8.49
C ILE A 159 14.28 -8.37 7.30
N GLN A 160 14.73 -9.61 7.46
CA GLN A 160 15.40 -10.37 6.39
C GLN A 160 14.61 -10.39 5.08
N TYR A 161 13.28 -10.41 5.15
CA TYR A 161 12.43 -10.40 3.96
C TYR A 161 12.55 -9.11 3.12
N TRP A 162 12.93 -7.97 3.71
CA TRP A 162 13.24 -6.73 2.96
C TRP A 162 14.53 -6.90 2.15
N GLU A 163 15.52 -7.61 2.69
CA GLU A 163 16.73 -7.97 1.95
C GLU A 163 16.44 -8.94 0.81
N ASP A 164 15.54 -9.90 1.03
CA ASP A 164 15.11 -10.80 -0.03
C ASP A 164 14.42 -10.05 -1.17
N GLU A 165 13.58 -9.06 -0.87
CA GLU A 165 12.99 -8.18 -1.89
C GLU A 165 14.07 -7.43 -2.68
N ARG A 166 15.02 -6.77 -2.00
CA ARG A 166 16.17 -6.13 -2.65
C ARG A 166 16.92 -7.10 -3.56
N LYS A 167 17.24 -8.29 -3.05
CA LYS A 167 17.99 -9.31 -3.80
C LYS A 167 17.23 -9.78 -5.04
N ARG A 168 15.92 -9.97 -4.93
CA ARG A 168 15.08 -10.36 -6.07
C ARG A 168 15.04 -9.28 -7.15
N ILE A 169 15.11 -8.00 -6.78
CA ILE A 169 15.31 -6.90 -7.74
C ILE A 169 16.67 -7.03 -8.42
N SER A 170 17.75 -7.19 -7.65
CA SER A 170 19.11 -7.34 -8.20
C SER A 170 19.25 -8.53 -9.15
N LEU A 171 18.53 -9.62 -8.90
CA LEU A 171 18.51 -10.82 -9.74
C LEU A 171 17.54 -10.72 -10.94
N GLY A 172 16.72 -9.68 -11.02
CA GLY A 172 15.66 -9.54 -12.04
C GLY A 172 14.46 -10.46 -11.83
N GLU A 173 14.37 -11.13 -10.67
CA GLU A 173 13.23 -11.98 -10.28
C GLU A 173 12.02 -11.14 -9.84
N LEU A 174 12.25 -9.89 -9.43
CA LEU A 174 11.21 -8.91 -9.12
C LEU A 174 11.41 -7.67 -10.00
N ASP A 175 10.49 -7.47 -10.94
CA ASP A 175 10.43 -6.27 -11.78
C ASP A 175 8.97 -5.82 -11.90
N TYR A 176 8.52 -5.02 -10.93
CA TYR A 176 7.17 -4.47 -10.99
C TYR A 176 7.02 -3.48 -12.15
N GLY A 177 8.08 -2.76 -12.52
CA GLY A 177 8.05 -1.82 -13.64
C GLY A 177 7.63 -2.50 -14.93
N ARG A 178 8.22 -3.65 -15.26
CA ARG A 178 7.82 -4.46 -16.43
C ARG A 178 6.36 -4.91 -16.31
N ILE A 179 5.98 -5.47 -15.17
CA ILE A 179 4.62 -6.00 -14.96
C ILE A 179 3.57 -4.88 -15.12
N ILE A 180 3.82 -3.69 -14.59
CA ILE A 180 2.87 -2.58 -14.64
C ILE A 180 2.82 -1.97 -16.05
N ARG A 181 3.96 -1.88 -16.75
CA ARG A 181 3.97 -1.46 -18.16
C ARG A 181 3.17 -2.41 -19.04
N GLU A 182 3.29 -3.73 -18.83
CA GLU A 182 2.45 -4.72 -19.52
C GLU A 182 0.95 -4.56 -19.18
N ASP A 183 0.63 -4.21 -17.94
CA ASP A 183 -0.75 -3.89 -17.53
C ASP A 183 -1.28 -2.64 -18.25
N LEU A 184 -0.48 -1.56 -18.33
CA LEU A 184 -0.82 -0.33 -19.06
C LEU A 184 -0.96 -0.54 -20.56
N ASP A 185 -0.07 -1.31 -21.19
CA ASP A 185 -0.13 -1.63 -22.62
C ASP A 185 -1.41 -2.41 -22.95
N ARG A 186 -1.80 -3.34 -22.08
CA ARG A 186 -3.08 -4.05 -22.21
C ARG A 186 -4.26 -3.09 -22.06
N LEU A 187 -4.25 -2.27 -21.03
CA LEU A 187 -5.31 -1.31 -20.74
C LEU A 187 -5.55 -0.38 -21.93
N ALA A 188 -4.48 0.14 -22.54
CA ALA A 188 -4.56 1.00 -23.72
C ALA A 188 -5.25 0.31 -24.92
N ARG A 189 -4.97 -0.98 -25.15
CA ARG A 189 -5.65 -1.76 -26.20
C ARG A 189 -7.14 -1.90 -25.92
N VAL A 190 -7.52 -2.12 -24.66
CA VAL A 190 -8.95 -2.24 -24.29
C VAL A 190 -9.67 -0.90 -24.40
N GLU A 191 -9.02 0.20 -24.05
CA GLU A 191 -9.57 1.55 -24.28
C GLU A 191 -9.83 1.77 -25.77
N GLU A 192 -8.87 1.44 -26.64
CA GLU A 192 -9.04 1.53 -28.09
C GLU A 192 -10.19 0.64 -28.60
N GLU A 193 -10.33 -0.59 -28.08
CA GLU A 193 -11.46 -1.46 -28.42
C GLU A 193 -12.80 -0.80 -28.05
N PHE A 194 -12.93 -0.19 -26.86
CA PHE A 194 -14.14 0.53 -26.45
C PHE A 194 -14.38 1.80 -27.27
N GLU A 195 -13.34 2.57 -27.57
CA GLU A 195 -13.43 3.78 -28.40
C GLU A 195 -13.96 3.47 -29.80
N ASN A 196 -13.61 2.31 -30.35
CA ASN A 196 -14.09 1.84 -31.65
C ASN A 196 -15.47 1.18 -31.62
N MET A 197 -16.09 0.94 -30.45
CA MET A 197 -17.45 0.41 -30.38
C MET A 197 -18.48 1.49 -30.75
N ASP A 198 -19.46 1.11 -31.56
CA ASP A 198 -20.62 1.90 -31.98
C ASP A 198 -21.95 1.18 -31.73
N GLN A 199 -23.07 1.79 -32.15
CA GLN A 199 -24.42 1.22 -31.96
C GLN A 199 -24.66 -0.06 -32.79
N ASP A 200 -23.85 -0.30 -33.82
CA ASP A 200 -23.93 -1.47 -34.69
C ASP A 200 -23.03 -2.62 -34.21
N SER A 201 -22.22 -2.37 -33.16
CA SER A 201 -21.34 -3.34 -32.52
C SER A 201 -22.06 -4.27 -31.52
N TYR A 202 -23.39 -4.12 -31.35
CA TYR A 202 -24.25 -4.89 -30.44
C TYR A 202 -25.06 -5.98 -31.16
#